data_AF-A0A2A4QRQ2-F1
#
_entry.id   AF-A0A2A4QRQ2-F1
#
_cell.length_a   1.000
_cell.length_b   1.000
_cell.length_c   1.000
_cell.angle_alpha   90.00
_cell.angle_beta   90.00
_cell.angle_gamma   90.00
#
_symmetry.space_group_name_H-M   'P 1'
#
loop_
_entity.id
_entity.type
_entity.pdbx_description
1 polymer ?
#
loop_
_entity_poly.entity_id
_entity_poly.type
_entity_poly.pdbx_seq_one_letter_code
_entity_poly.pdbx_strand_id
1 'polypeptide(L)'
;MPQTNESKKNLSFPSVAVITANGGDLSIMTVDGEILTKKFNDRLDMGATIGNAPVLTCHAPWMAQKIDLPHYPAFDALELFAFVHAGKFTTPTVKGVAKTLNLHIPEEQEDLPFLLIEVCQTLLKTLQNFEGQDKEHCISIAKAMGRQNYGWAWTPYVLEALGITYDDRLPTNPKEDMHIFDTLPEWAEEAPPPPNKFDPVTGEESREYLQTLLMRR
;
A
#
# COMPACT_ATOMS: atom_id res chain seq x y z
N MET A 1 -21.31 28.92 -11.66
CA MET A 1 -20.99 27.83 -10.72
C MET A 1 -19.75 28.24 -9.96
N PRO A 2 -19.81 28.62 -8.67
CA PRO A 2 -18.59 28.85 -7.93
C PRO A 2 -17.96 27.49 -7.60
N GLN A 3 -16.75 27.25 -8.08
CA GLN A 3 -15.95 26.14 -7.60
C GLN A 3 -15.51 26.48 -6.18
N THR A 4 -16.10 25.82 -5.19
CA THR A 4 -15.62 25.83 -3.81
C THR A 4 -14.27 25.13 -3.79
N ASN A 5 -13.21 25.91 -3.84
CA ASN A 5 -11.85 25.46 -3.60
C ASN A 5 -11.73 25.19 -2.09
N GLU A 6 -12.24 24.04 -1.63
CA GLU A 6 -11.97 23.57 -0.27
C GLU A 6 -10.47 23.35 -0.15
N SER A 7 -9.81 24.24 0.61
CA SER A 7 -8.41 24.09 0.96
C SER A 7 -8.23 22.77 1.70
N LYS A 8 -7.64 21.78 1.03
CA LYS A 8 -7.24 20.51 1.62
C LYS A 8 -6.51 20.74 2.94
N LYS A 9 -6.89 19.97 3.97
CA LYS A 9 -6.38 20.14 5.33
C LYS A 9 -4.90 19.76 5.39
N ASN A 10 -4.09 20.55 6.10
CA ASN A 10 -2.73 20.15 6.45
C ASN A 10 -2.82 18.97 7.42
N LEU A 11 -2.20 17.85 7.05
CA LEU A 11 -2.15 16.64 7.88
C LEU A 11 -0.94 16.66 8.78
N SER A 12 -1.07 16.13 9.99
CA SER A 12 0.10 15.76 10.77
C SER A 12 0.88 14.64 10.07
N PHE A 13 2.17 14.56 10.36
CA PHE A 13 3.06 13.52 9.82
C PHE A 13 4.04 13.09 10.92
N PRO A 14 4.41 11.80 11.01
CA PRO A 14 5.30 11.33 12.07
C PRO A 14 6.67 12.01 11.98
N SER A 15 7.13 12.57 13.10
CA SER A 15 8.48 13.09 13.27
C SER A 15 9.38 11.95 13.74
N VAL A 16 9.86 11.15 12.79
CA VAL A 16 10.67 9.95 13.03
C VAL A 16 11.87 9.92 12.10
N ALA A 17 12.90 9.17 12.49
CA ALA A 17 14.03 8.90 11.60
C ALA A 17 13.54 8.13 10.36
N VAL A 18 14.20 8.33 9.23
CA VAL A 18 13.85 7.71 7.95
C VAL A 18 15.00 6.85 7.47
N ILE A 19 14.70 5.61 7.10
CA ILE A 19 15.68 4.66 6.59
C ILE A 19 15.28 4.27 5.18
N THR A 20 16.22 4.40 4.24
CA THR A 20 16.04 4.01 2.85
C THR A 20 17.19 3.17 2.37
N ALA A 21 16.91 2.31 1.40
CA ALA A 21 17.89 1.44 0.77
C ALA A 21 17.86 1.65 -0.74
N ASN A 22 19.03 1.69 -1.34
CA ASN A 22 19.18 1.70 -2.79
C ASN A 22 20.42 0.93 -3.21
N GLY A 23 20.23 -0.13 -4.00
CA GLY A 23 21.33 -1.01 -4.39
C GLY A 23 22.02 -1.64 -3.18
N GLY A 24 23.30 -1.31 -2.96
CA GLY A 24 24.13 -1.82 -1.87
C GLY A 24 24.28 -0.87 -0.68
N ASP A 25 23.58 0.25 -0.71
CA ASP A 25 23.75 1.37 0.22
C ASP A 25 22.47 1.64 1.02
N LEU A 26 22.67 2.12 2.24
CA LEU A 26 21.67 2.51 3.23
C LEU A 26 21.82 4.01 3.50
N SER A 27 20.72 4.75 3.45
CA SER A 27 20.67 6.15 3.87
C SER A 27 19.75 6.29 5.07
N ILE A 28 20.24 6.92 6.13
CA ILE A 28 19.51 7.19 7.37
C ILE A 28 19.43 8.70 7.53
N MET A 29 18.20 9.22 7.64
CA MET A 29 17.96 10.59 8.01
C MET A 29 17.46 10.65 9.45
N THR A 30 18.14 11.39 10.31
CA THR A 30 17.73 11.60 11.70
C THR A 30 16.53 12.54 11.77
N VAL A 31 15.88 12.62 12.94
CA VAL A 31 14.74 13.54 13.16
C VAL A 31 15.15 15.01 12.98
N ASP A 32 16.41 15.34 13.27
CA ASP A 32 16.98 16.69 13.12
C ASP A 32 17.41 17.00 11.67
N GLY A 33 17.26 16.03 10.76
CA GLY A 33 17.53 16.20 9.32
C GLY A 33 18.97 15.89 8.90
N GLU A 34 19.80 15.33 9.78
CA GLU A 34 21.14 14.88 9.39
C GLU A 34 21.04 13.58 8.58
N ILE A 35 21.81 13.49 7.50
CA ILE A 35 21.79 12.33 6.60
C ILE A 35 23.12 11.59 6.69
N LEU A 36 23.04 10.28 6.90
CA LEU A 36 24.16 9.36 6.97
C LEU A 36 24.00 8.28 5.90
N THR A 37 24.98 8.18 5.00
CA THR A 37 25.02 7.14 3.96
C THR A 37 26.09 6.11 4.30
N LYS A 38 25.74 4.82 4.19
CA LYS A 38 26.59 3.68 4.56
C LYS A 38 26.38 2.49 3.62
N LYS A 39 27.35 1.58 3.56
CA LYS A 39 27.20 0.29 2.85
C LYS A 39 26.49 -0.71 3.76
N PHE A 40 25.67 -1.61 3.20
CA PHE A 40 25.01 -2.67 3.98
C PHE A 40 25.97 -3.56 4.79
N ASN A 41 27.20 -3.74 4.30
CA ASN A 41 28.18 -4.60 4.95
C ASN A 41 28.92 -3.90 6.10
N ASP A 42 28.76 -2.59 6.25
CA ASP A 42 29.25 -1.91 7.44
C ASP A 42 28.36 -2.39 8.59
N ARG A 43 28.94 -3.03 9.60
CA ARG A 43 28.23 -3.38 10.84
C ARG A 43 27.78 -2.09 11.51
N LEU A 44 26.59 -1.61 11.19
CA LEU A 44 25.96 -0.56 11.96
C LEU A 44 25.34 -1.17 13.21
N ASP A 45 25.70 -0.61 14.36
CA ASP A 45 24.84 -0.68 15.53
C ASP A 45 23.62 0.21 15.28
N MET A 46 22.68 -0.33 14.49
CA MET A 46 21.43 0.36 14.20
C MET A 46 20.63 0.56 15.49
N GLY A 47 20.74 -0.36 16.46
CA GLY A 47 20.17 -0.18 17.80
C GLY A 47 20.67 1.10 18.46
N ALA A 48 21.94 1.47 18.32
CA ALA A 48 22.46 2.74 18.82
C ALA A 48 22.00 3.96 18.01
N THR A 49 21.78 3.82 16.70
CA THR A 49 21.41 4.95 15.82
C THR A 49 19.92 5.29 15.88
N ILE A 50 19.05 4.28 15.87
CA ILE A 50 17.58 4.46 15.82
C ILE A 50 16.88 4.09 17.13
N GLY A 51 17.57 3.39 18.05
CA GLY A 51 16.99 2.98 19.32
C GLY A 51 15.76 2.07 19.14
N ASN A 52 14.85 2.15 20.11
CA ASN A 52 13.54 1.50 20.05
C ASN A 52 12.45 2.44 19.50
N ALA A 53 12.83 3.58 18.93
CA ALA A 53 11.87 4.52 18.38
C ALA A 53 11.31 4.01 17.04
N PRO A 54 10.04 4.29 16.71
CA PRO A 54 9.52 4.02 15.38
C PRO A 54 10.32 4.74 14.31
N VAL A 55 10.52 4.09 13.15
CA VAL A 55 11.20 4.69 12.00
C VAL A 55 10.36 4.59 10.74
N LEU A 56 10.48 5.56 9.83
CA LEU A 56 9.89 5.52 8.51
C LEU A 56 10.78 4.68 7.58
N THR A 57 10.18 3.71 6.90
CA THR A 57 10.90 2.78 6.03
C THR A 57 10.03 2.36 4.85
N CYS A 58 10.63 1.63 3.91
CA CYS A 58 9.91 0.97 2.82
C CYS A 58 10.28 -0.51 2.86
N HIS A 59 9.28 -1.39 2.91
CA HIS A 59 9.45 -2.83 3.00
C HIS A 59 10.15 -3.26 4.31
N ALA A 60 9.52 -2.98 5.44
CA ALA A 60 10.06 -3.22 6.77
C ALA A 60 10.57 -4.66 6.98
N PRO A 61 9.87 -5.74 6.55
CA PRO A 61 10.38 -7.10 6.69
C PRO A 61 11.69 -7.37 5.94
N TRP A 62 11.84 -6.82 4.73
CA TRP A 62 13.08 -6.94 3.97
C TRP A 62 14.19 -6.10 4.60
N MET A 63 13.86 -4.88 5.03
CA MET A 63 14.81 -3.98 5.69
C MET A 63 15.33 -4.58 7.00
N ALA A 64 14.46 -5.21 7.82
CA ALA A 64 14.84 -5.90 9.06
C ALA A 64 15.95 -6.93 8.85
N GLN A 65 15.87 -7.70 7.75
CA GLN A 65 16.91 -8.68 7.37
C GLN A 65 18.22 -8.01 6.96
N LYS A 66 18.19 -6.76 6.48
CA LYS A 66 19.38 -6.02 6.04
C LYS A 66 20.09 -5.30 7.17
N ILE A 67 19.34 -4.83 8.17
CA ILE A 67 19.87 -4.02 9.26
C ILE A 67 20.12 -4.83 10.55
N ASP A 68 19.99 -6.16 10.48
CA ASP A 68 20.16 -7.11 11.60
C ASP A 68 19.32 -6.76 12.85
N LEU A 69 18.16 -6.13 12.64
CA LEU A 69 17.15 -5.86 13.65
C LEU A 69 15.89 -6.65 13.30
N PRO A 70 15.69 -7.85 13.88
CA PRO A 70 14.63 -8.76 13.45
C PRO A 70 13.23 -8.15 13.57
N HIS A 71 13.03 -7.28 14.56
CA HIS A 71 11.81 -6.51 14.74
C HIS A 71 12.15 -5.10 15.20
N TYR A 72 11.59 -4.11 14.50
CA TYR A 72 11.62 -2.72 14.91
C TYR A 72 10.27 -2.07 14.60
N PRO A 73 9.78 -1.14 15.44
CA PRO A 73 8.56 -0.41 15.14
C PRO A 73 8.77 0.44 13.87
N ALA A 74 7.85 0.31 12.91
CA ALA A 74 8.02 0.93 11.60
C ALA A 74 6.73 1.61 11.13
N PHE A 75 6.91 2.78 10.52
CA PHE A 75 5.98 3.32 9.55
C PHE A 75 6.39 2.78 8.18
N ASP A 76 5.79 1.68 7.72
CA ASP A 76 6.13 1.09 6.41
C ASP A 76 5.31 1.73 5.30
N ALA A 77 5.98 2.38 4.35
CA ALA A 77 5.34 2.98 3.18
C ALA A 77 4.62 1.96 2.29
N LEU A 78 5.04 0.70 2.24
CA LEU A 78 4.35 -0.33 1.46
C LEU A 78 3.04 -0.76 2.08
N GLU A 79 2.95 -0.81 3.41
CA GLU A 79 1.67 -1.05 4.09
C GLU A 79 0.70 0.09 3.83
N LEU A 80 1.18 1.34 3.91
CA LEU A 80 0.35 2.51 3.58
C LEU A 80 -0.06 2.51 2.10
N PHE A 81 0.84 2.19 1.18
CA PHE A 81 0.53 2.07 -0.24
C PHE A 81 -0.54 1.00 -0.48
N ALA A 82 -0.38 -0.19 0.11
CA ALA A 82 -1.34 -1.29 -0.03
C ALA A 82 -2.73 -0.93 0.51
N PHE A 83 -2.79 -0.14 1.59
CA PHE A 83 -4.03 0.38 2.14
C PHE A 83 -4.71 1.39 1.20
N VAL A 84 -3.97 2.37 0.68
CA VAL A 84 -4.51 3.46 -0.18
C VAL A 84 -4.84 2.98 -1.60
N HIS A 85 -4.08 2.01 -2.10
CA HIS A 85 -4.16 1.51 -3.46
C HIS A 85 -4.34 0.00 -3.50
N ALA A 86 -5.42 -0.48 -2.86
CA ALA A 86 -5.78 -1.88 -2.82
C ALA A 86 -5.75 -2.53 -4.23
N GLY A 87 -5.03 -3.64 -4.37
CA GLY A 87 -4.92 -4.39 -5.62
C GLY A 87 -4.02 -3.77 -6.70
N LYS A 88 -3.38 -2.62 -6.46
CA LYS A 88 -2.41 -2.05 -7.40
C LYS A 88 -1.01 -2.60 -7.18
N PHE A 89 -0.34 -2.94 -8.28
CA PHE A 89 1.03 -3.40 -8.24
C PHE A 89 2.02 -2.22 -8.15
N THR A 90 3.07 -2.39 -7.35
CA THR A 90 4.26 -1.53 -7.35
C THR A 90 5.51 -2.33 -7.02
N THR A 91 6.67 -1.88 -7.50
CA THR A 91 7.95 -2.45 -7.09
C THR A 91 8.21 -2.07 -5.63
N PRO A 92 8.54 -3.00 -4.73
CA PRO A 92 8.61 -2.78 -3.28
C PRO A 92 9.88 -2.03 -2.84
N THR A 93 10.09 -0.85 -3.41
CA THR A 93 11.24 0.05 -3.20
C THR A 93 10.75 1.49 -3.23
N VAL A 94 11.45 2.41 -2.57
CA VAL A 94 11.06 3.84 -2.55
C VAL A 94 10.87 4.39 -3.96
N LYS A 95 11.84 4.16 -4.86
CA LYS A 95 11.77 4.57 -6.26
C LYS A 95 10.62 3.91 -7.03
N GLY A 96 10.33 2.64 -6.72
CA GLY A 96 9.23 1.88 -7.31
C GLY A 96 7.87 2.47 -6.97
N VAL A 97 7.64 2.74 -5.69
CA VAL A 97 6.40 3.37 -5.20
C VAL A 97 6.26 4.78 -5.76
N ALA A 98 7.32 5.58 -5.70
CA ALA A 98 7.34 6.93 -6.27
C ALA A 98 6.99 6.94 -7.76
N LYS A 99 7.52 5.98 -8.54
CA LYS A 99 7.17 5.81 -9.96
C LYS A 99 5.69 5.53 -10.14
N THR A 100 5.11 4.63 -9.34
CA THR A 100 3.66 4.34 -9.40
C THR A 100 2.81 5.57 -9.07
N LEU A 101 3.29 6.44 -8.20
CA LEU A 101 2.64 7.70 -7.83
C LEU A 101 2.96 8.88 -8.78
N ASN A 102 3.77 8.66 -9.82
CA ASN A 102 4.28 9.69 -10.74
C ASN A 102 5.03 10.84 -10.04
N LEU A 103 5.79 10.53 -8.99
CA LEU A 103 6.65 11.50 -8.30
C LEU A 103 8.01 11.62 -8.98
N HIS A 104 8.67 12.77 -8.78
CA HIS A 104 10.04 12.96 -9.23
C HIS A 104 10.97 12.04 -8.43
N ILE A 105 11.86 11.33 -9.12
CA ILE A 105 12.82 10.42 -8.49
C ILE A 105 14.19 11.09 -8.55
N PRO A 106 14.82 11.38 -7.40
CA PRO A 106 16.13 12.01 -7.40
C PRO A 106 17.19 11.04 -7.91
N GLU A 107 18.25 11.62 -8.49
CA GLU A 107 19.43 10.87 -8.92
C GLU A 107 20.28 10.47 -7.70
N GLU A 108 20.46 11.41 -6.78
CA GLU A 108 21.27 11.25 -5.58
C GLU A 108 20.58 10.37 -4.54
N GLN A 109 21.38 9.52 -3.89
CA GLN A 109 20.86 8.59 -2.89
C GLN A 109 20.51 9.27 -1.58
N GLU A 110 21.20 10.35 -1.23
CA GLU A 110 20.97 11.15 -0.03
C GLU A 110 19.58 11.79 -0.03
N ASP A 111 18.96 11.95 -1.21
CA ASP A 111 17.63 12.52 -1.35
C ASP A 111 16.48 11.50 -1.18
N LEU A 112 16.78 10.20 -1.14
CA LEU A 112 15.75 9.16 -1.01
C LEU A 112 14.92 9.22 0.27
N PRO A 113 15.49 9.57 1.45
CA PRO A 113 14.69 9.81 2.65
C PRO A 113 13.61 10.87 2.44
N PHE A 114 13.93 11.98 1.75
CA PHE A 114 12.95 13.02 1.44
C PHE A 114 11.87 12.50 0.47
N LEU A 115 12.27 11.75 -0.56
CA LEU A 115 11.32 11.12 -1.47
C LEU A 115 10.37 10.17 -0.71
N LEU A 116 10.86 9.41 0.27
CA LEU A 116 10.03 8.50 1.05
C LEU A 116 8.98 9.26 1.90
N ILE A 117 9.36 10.41 2.47
CA ILE A 117 8.41 11.31 3.14
C ILE A 117 7.36 11.80 2.14
N GLU A 118 7.78 12.27 0.97
CA GLU A 118 6.88 12.77 -0.08
C GLU A 118 5.89 11.69 -0.56
N VAL A 119 6.37 10.46 -0.75
CA VAL A 119 5.54 9.29 -1.07
C VAL A 119 4.43 9.12 -0.03
N CYS A 120 4.78 9.08 1.26
CA CYS A 120 3.80 8.84 2.32
C CYS A 120 2.82 10.01 2.46
N GLN A 121 3.31 11.25 2.35
CA GLN A 121 2.44 12.43 2.35
C GLN A 121 1.48 12.44 1.15
N THR A 122 1.92 12.01 -0.02
CA THR A 122 1.09 11.90 -1.22
C THR A 122 0.01 10.84 -1.06
N LEU A 123 0.35 9.70 -0.47
CA LEU A 123 -0.61 8.64 -0.13
C LEU A 123 -1.67 9.14 0.87
N LEU A 124 -1.27 9.82 1.94
CA LEU A 124 -2.19 10.41 2.91
C LEU A 124 -3.07 11.51 2.29
N LYS A 125 -2.51 12.37 1.43
CA LYS A 125 -3.29 13.37 0.67
C LYS A 125 -4.27 12.74 -0.32
N THR A 126 -3.99 11.54 -0.79
CA THR A 126 -4.89 10.80 -1.69
C THR A 126 -6.16 10.39 -0.95
N LEU A 127 -6.04 9.93 0.30
CA LEU A 127 -7.17 9.57 1.16
C LEU A 127 -8.12 10.73 1.44
N GLN A 128 -7.64 11.98 1.44
CA GLN A 128 -8.53 13.15 1.60
C GLN A 128 -9.57 13.28 0.47
N ASN A 129 -9.35 12.65 -0.68
CA ASN A 129 -10.28 12.68 -1.81
C ASN A 129 -11.27 11.50 -1.80
N PHE A 130 -11.18 10.61 -0.81
CA PHE A 130 -12.11 9.49 -0.72
C PHE A 130 -13.44 10.01 -0.16
N GLU A 131 -14.54 9.59 -0.77
CA GLU A 131 -15.89 10.02 -0.42
C GLU A 131 -16.84 8.82 -0.39
N GLY A 132 -18.02 9.01 0.22
CA GLY A 132 -19.06 7.98 0.28
C GLY A 132 -18.58 6.67 0.90
N GLN A 133 -18.95 5.56 0.26
CA GLN A 133 -18.73 4.22 0.79
C GLN A 133 -17.25 3.86 0.91
N ASP A 134 -16.40 4.27 -0.03
CA ASP A 134 -14.95 4.00 0.02
C ASP A 134 -14.31 4.64 1.25
N LYS A 135 -14.73 5.86 1.59
CA LYS A 135 -14.28 6.57 2.80
C LYS A 135 -14.69 5.82 4.07
N GLU A 136 -15.95 5.43 4.17
CA GLU A 136 -16.50 4.70 5.32
C GLU A 136 -15.78 3.37 5.52
N HIS A 137 -15.56 2.63 4.44
CA HIS A 137 -14.80 1.39 4.42
C HIS A 137 -13.37 1.57 4.93
N CYS A 138 -12.64 2.56 4.42
CA CYS A 138 -11.29 2.87 4.90
C CYS A 138 -11.27 3.23 6.39
N ILE A 139 -12.25 3.99 6.89
CA ILE A 139 -12.33 4.34 8.32
C ILE A 139 -12.48 3.08 9.17
N SER A 140 -13.38 2.17 8.81
CA SER A 140 -13.62 0.93 9.57
C SER A 140 -12.38 0.04 9.59
N ILE A 141 -11.72 -0.18 8.44
CA ILE A 141 -10.49 -0.98 8.37
C ILE A 141 -9.37 -0.33 9.20
N ALA A 142 -9.16 0.98 9.07
CA ALA A 142 -8.10 1.68 9.81
C ALA A 142 -8.31 1.59 11.34
N LYS A 143 -9.56 1.70 11.81
CA LYS A 143 -9.92 1.48 13.23
C LYS A 143 -9.62 0.06 13.68
N ALA A 144 -10.04 -0.95 12.91
CA ALA A 144 -9.76 -2.35 13.22
C ALA A 144 -8.25 -2.65 13.33
N MET A 145 -7.45 -2.00 12.48
CA MET A 145 -5.99 -2.19 12.44
C MET A 145 -5.26 -1.47 13.59
N GLY A 146 -5.78 -0.36 14.12
CA GLY A 146 -5.11 0.48 15.13
C GLY A 146 -5.19 -0.01 16.58
N ARG A 147 -5.37 -1.31 16.82
CA ARG A 147 -5.58 -1.93 18.15
C ARG A 147 -4.64 -1.36 19.22
N GLN A 148 -5.19 -1.11 20.42
CA GLN A 148 -4.51 -0.44 21.55
C GLN A 148 -3.03 -0.86 21.73
N ASN A 149 -2.12 0.12 21.66
CA ASN A 149 -0.66 0.05 21.87
C ASN A 149 0.21 -0.82 20.94
N TYR A 150 -0.36 -1.68 20.08
CA TYR A 150 0.41 -2.54 19.16
C TYR A 150 -0.20 -2.63 17.75
N GLY A 151 -1.15 -1.76 17.45
CA GLY A 151 -1.82 -1.70 16.17
C GLY A 151 -0.95 -1.13 15.05
N TRP A 152 -1.55 -1.00 13.89
CA TRP A 152 -0.90 -0.45 12.71
C TRP A 152 -0.50 1.01 12.92
N ALA A 153 0.79 1.32 12.71
CA ALA A 153 1.37 2.62 13.03
C ALA A 153 0.70 3.78 12.28
N TRP A 154 0.21 3.53 11.06
CA TRP A 154 -0.41 4.56 10.21
C TRP A 154 -1.84 4.93 10.61
N THR A 155 -2.52 4.15 11.46
CA THR A 155 -3.93 4.39 11.83
C THR A 155 -4.23 5.84 12.22
N PRO A 156 -3.51 6.51 13.15
CA PRO A 156 -3.80 7.89 13.52
C PRO A 156 -3.78 8.86 12.32
N TYR A 157 -2.77 8.71 11.45
CA TYR A 157 -2.57 9.60 10.29
C TYR A 157 -3.58 9.33 9.18
N VAL A 158 -3.93 8.06 8.96
CA VAL A 158 -4.96 7.64 8.00
C VAL A 158 -6.33 8.15 8.44
N LEU A 159 -6.69 8.00 9.72
CA LEU A 159 -7.96 8.51 10.24
C LEU A 159 -8.02 10.03 10.18
N GLU A 160 -6.94 10.73 10.52
CA GLU A 160 -6.87 12.18 10.36
C GLU A 160 -7.08 12.61 8.90
N ALA A 161 -6.45 11.90 7.94
CA ALA A 161 -6.63 12.14 6.51
C ALA A 161 -8.07 11.94 6.03
N LEU A 162 -8.80 11.02 6.66
CA LEU A 162 -10.22 10.76 6.42
C LEU A 162 -11.13 11.71 7.22
N GLY A 163 -10.57 12.63 8.02
CA GLY A 163 -11.32 13.61 8.81
C GLY A 163 -11.86 13.10 10.14
N ILE A 164 -11.37 11.96 10.63
CA ILE A 164 -11.74 11.35 11.91
C ILE A 164 -10.65 11.63 12.94
N THR A 165 -11.05 12.05 14.15
CA THR A 165 -10.11 12.19 15.26
C THR A 165 -9.85 10.81 15.86
N TYR A 166 -8.59 10.40 15.92
CA TYR A 166 -8.18 9.16 16.56
C TYR A 166 -8.00 9.37 18.07
N ASP A 167 -8.56 8.46 18.87
CA ASP A 167 -8.38 8.39 20.32
C ASP A 167 -7.89 6.97 20.65
N ASP A 168 -6.64 6.88 21.12
CA ASP A 168 -5.94 5.64 21.45
C ASP A 168 -6.50 4.93 22.69
N ARG A 169 -7.30 5.63 23.49
CA ARG A 169 -7.94 5.11 24.72
C ARG A 169 -9.23 4.37 24.44
N LEU A 170 -9.84 4.62 23.28
CA LEU A 170 -11.08 3.95 22.92
C LEU A 170 -10.82 2.45 22.68
N PRO A 171 -11.68 1.55 23.18
CA PRO A 171 -11.57 0.15 22.87
C PRO A 171 -11.85 -0.07 21.38
N THR A 172 -10.94 -0.73 20.67
CA THR A 172 -11.25 -1.27 19.34
C THR A 172 -12.35 -2.32 19.47
N ASN A 173 -13.36 -2.29 18.60
CA ASN A 173 -14.40 -3.32 18.52
C ASN A 173 -14.29 -4.07 17.18
N PRO A 174 -13.40 -5.09 17.09
CA PRO A 174 -13.07 -5.74 15.82
C PRO A 174 -14.28 -6.36 15.12
N LYS A 175 -15.32 -6.76 15.87
CA LYS A 175 -16.53 -7.35 15.30
C LYS A 175 -17.35 -6.33 14.51
N GLU A 176 -17.52 -5.14 15.08
CA GLU A 176 -18.24 -4.06 14.39
C GLU A 176 -17.40 -3.49 13.23
N ASP A 177 -16.10 -3.32 13.44
CA ASP A 177 -15.19 -2.75 12.44
C ASP A 177 -14.97 -3.67 11.21
N MET A 178 -15.23 -4.98 11.34
CA MET A 178 -15.10 -5.96 10.26
C MET A 178 -16.40 -6.26 9.50
N HIS A 179 -17.54 -5.65 9.84
CA HIS A 179 -18.80 -5.86 9.10
C HIS A 179 -18.73 -5.48 7.61
N ILE A 180 -17.70 -4.73 7.19
CA ILE A 180 -17.40 -4.50 5.77
C ILE A 180 -17.24 -5.80 4.98
N PHE A 181 -16.62 -6.84 5.58
CA PHE A 181 -16.37 -8.11 4.89
C PHE A 181 -17.67 -8.86 4.58
N ASP A 182 -18.76 -8.57 5.30
CA ASP A 182 -20.09 -9.16 5.04
C ASP A 182 -20.71 -8.64 3.74
N THR A 183 -20.24 -7.50 3.23
CA THR A 183 -20.74 -6.88 1.98
C THR A 183 -19.92 -7.27 0.75
N LEU A 184 -18.78 -7.93 0.93
CA LEU A 184 -17.97 -8.38 -0.19
C LEU A 184 -18.65 -9.58 -0.87
N PRO A 185 -18.69 -9.62 -2.21
CA PRO A 185 -19.19 -10.78 -2.92
C PRO A 185 -18.33 -12.01 -2.59
N GLU A 186 -18.96 -13.17 -2.47
CA GLU A 186 -18.27 -14.43 -2.29
C GLU A 186 -17.27 -14.66 -3.43
N TRP A 187 -16.04 -15.02 -3.07
CA TRP A 187 -15.04 -15.36 -4.06
C TRP A 187 -15.46 -16.64 -4.78
N ALA A 188 -15.73 -16.55 -6.09
CA ALA A 188 -16.01 -17.73 -6.90
C ALA A 188 -14.69 -18.44 -7.25
N GLU A 189 -14.48 -19.65 -6.74
CA GLU A 189 -13.32 -20.49 -7.08
C GLU A 189 -13.40 -21.03 -8.52
N GLU A 190 -14.61 -21.13 -9.09
CA GLU A 190 -14.85 -21.64 -10.44
C GLU A 190 -15.20 -20.53 -11.42
N ALA A 191 -14.65 -20.62 -12.63
CA ALA A 191 -15.10 -19.81 -13.75
C ALA A 191 -16.58 -20.13 -14.05
N PRO A 192 -17.41 -19.13 -14.43
CA PRO A 192 -18.75 -19.39 -14.90
C PRO A 192 -18.72 -20.45 -16.01
N PRO A 193 -19.63 -21.44 -16.00
CA PRO A 193 -19.66 -22.43 -17.07
C PRO A 193 -19.76 -21.71 -18.42
N PRO A 194 -19.06 -22.19 -19.47
CA PRO A 194 -19.18 -21.58 -20.79
C PRO A 194 -20.65 -21.58 -21.20
N PRO A 195 -21.14 -20.52 -21.87
CA PRO A 195 -22.52 -20.48 -22.33
C PRO A 195 -22.83 -21.72 -23.15
N ASN A 196 -24.03 -22.28 -22.95
CA ASN A 196 -24.51 -23.47 -23.64
C ASN A 196 -24.47 -23.23 -25.17
N LYS A 197 -23.38 -23.57 -25.83
CA LYS A 197 -23.28 -23.54 -27.29
C LYS A 197 -23.93 -24.81 -27.83
N PHE A 198 -25.22 -24.73 -28.11
CA PHE A 198 -25.83 -25.59 -29.12
C PHE A 198 -25.72 -24.84 -30.44
N ASP A 199 -24.70 -25.15 -31.24
CA ASP A 199 -24.68 -24.77 -32.65
C ASP A 199 -25.41 -25.88 -33.42
N PRO A 200 -26.71 -25.73 -33.75
CA PRO A 200 -27.42 -26.75 -34.50
C PRO A 200 -26.82 -26.85 -35.90
N VAL A 201 -26.24 -28.01 -36.22
CA VAL A 201 -25.78 -28.27 -37.58
C VAL A 201 -27.00 -28.46 -38.47
N THR A 202 -27.10 -27.65 -39.51
CA THR A 202 -28.18 -27.76 -40.48
C THR A 202 -28.04 -29.02 -41.31
N GLY A 203 -29.14 -29.48 -41.90
CA GLY A 203 -29.10 -30.61 -42.83
C GLY A 203 -28.26 -30.33 -44.08
N GLU A 204 -28.02 -29.06 -44.41
CA GLU A 204 -27.22 -28.64 -45.56
C GLU A 204 -25.72 -28.72 -45.23
N GLU A 205 -25.29 -28.16 -44.10
CA GLU A 205 -23.92 -28.30 -43.58
C GLU A 205 -23.52 -29.77 -43.41
N SER A 206 -24.45 -30.61 -42.94
CA SER A 206 -24.21 -32.05 -42.81
C SER A 206 -23.92 -32.71 -44.16
N ARG A 207 -24.59 -32.28 -45.24
CA ARG A 207 -24.42 -32.84 -46.59
C ARG A 207 -23.13 -32.34 -47.24
N GLU A 208 -22.77 -31.08 -47.06
CA GLU A 208 -21.50 -30.52 -47.55
C GLU A 208 -20.30 -31.19 -46.90
N TYR A 209 -20.37 -31.40 -45.58
CA TYR A 209 -19.31 -32.13 -44.87
C TYR A 209 -19.23 -33.60 -45.32
N LEU A 210 -20.37 -34.26 -45.55
CA LEU A 210 -20.40 -35.63 -46.09
C LEU A 210 -19.77 -35.70 -47.49
N GLN A 211 -20.06 -34.76 -48.39
CA GLN A 211 -19.40 -34.71 -49.70
C GLN A 211 -17.89 -34.55 -49.57
N THR A 212 -17.44 -33.70 -48.65
CA THR A 212 -16.02 -33.51 -48.37
C THR A 212 -15.34 -34.79 -47.90
N LEU A 213 -16.01 -35.58 -47.05
CA LEU A 213 -15.52 -36.90 -46.61
C LEU A 213 -15.49 -37.92 -47.75
N LEU A 214 -16.49 -37.91 -48.64
CA LEU A 214 -16.59 -38.84 -49.77
C LEU A 214 -15.55 -38.55 -50.87
N MET A 215 -15.16 -37.28 -51.05
CA MET A 215 -14.11 -36.89 -52.00
C MET A 215 -12.69 -37.09 -51.47
N ARG A 216 -12.54 -37.43 -50.18
CA ARG A 216 -11.24 -37.69 -49.54
C ARG A 216 -10.77 -39.14 -49.66
N ARG A 217 -11.34 -39.90 -50.61
CA ARG A 217 -11.07 -41.32 -50.83
C ARG A 217 -10.17 -41.56 -52.03
#